data_AF-A0A2D5ZJZ5-F1
#
_entry.id   AF-A0A2D5ZJZ5-F1
#
_cell.length_a   1.000
_cell.length_b   1.000
_cell.length_c   1.000
_cell.angle_alpha   90.00
_cell.angle_beta   90.00
_cell.angle_gamma   90.00
#
_symmetry.space_group_name_H-M   'P 1'
#
loop_
_entity.id
_entity.type
_entity.pdbx_description
1 polymer ?
#
loop_
_entity_poly.entity_id
_entity_poly.type
_entity_poly.pdbx_seq_one_letter_code
_entity_poly.pdbx_strand_id
1 'polypeptide(L)'
;MIERYTTPEMRLIWSDENRFALWLEVETTALEVMAELGLAPEGSARAVRERGGFDVERINEIEREVDHDVIAFLTCVAERVGPEASHLHRGMT
;
A
#
# COMPACT_ATOMS: atom_id res chain seq x y z
N MET A 1 0.04 20.81 9.25
CA MET A 1 0.78 21.93 9.89
C MET A 1 1.31 22.84 8.80
N ILE A 2 1.21 24.16 8.93
CA ILE A 2 1.64 25.07 7.86
C ILE A 2 3.16 25.07 7.70
N GLU A 3 3.64 25.31 6.47
CA GLU A 3 5.06 25.28 6.11
C GLU A 3 5.96 26.08 7.07
N ARG A 4 5.50 27.23 7.54
CA ARG A 4 6.26 28.11 8.46
C ARG A 4 6.70 27.42 9.75
N TYR A 5 5.94 26.44 10.24
CA TYR A 5 6.18 25.80 11.55
C TYR A 5 6.55 24.32 11.43
N THR A 6 6.41 23.73 10.24
CA THR A 6 6.70 22.31 10.01
C THR A 6 8.18 22.11 9.78
N THR A 7 8.85 21.30 10.60
CA THR A 7 10.23 20.88 10.33
C THR A 7 10.26 19.86 9.19
N PRO A 8 11.38 19.73 8.46
CA PRO A 8 11.51 18.73 7.40
C PRO A 8 11.21 17.30 7.85
N GLU A 9 11.62 16.93 9.07
CA GLU A 9 11.40 15.60 9.65
C GLU A 9 9.92 15.34 9.91
N MET A 10 9.22 16.33 10.48
CA MET A 10 7.78 16.22 10.69
C MET A 10 7.01 16.19 9.36
N ARG A 11 7.47 16.94 8.34
CA ARG A 11 6.88 16.88 7.01
C ARG A 11 7.01 15.47 6.41
N LEU A 12 8.17 14.84 6.57
CA LEU A 12 8.43 13.50 6.04
C LEU A 12 7.59 12.43 6.74
N ILE A 13 7.49 12.46 8.07
CA ILE A 13 6.72 11.45 8.82
C ILE A 13 5.24 11.46 8.40
N TRP A 14 4.68 12.65 8.19
CA TRP A 14 3.28 12.84 7.84
C TRP A 14 3.03 13.02 6.34
N SER A 15 4.01 12.75 5.48
CA SER A 15 3.80 12.82 4.03
C SER A 15 2.99 11.61 3.54
N ASP A 16 2.27 11.80 2.43
CA ASP A 16 1.54 10.71 1.79
C ASP A 16 2.47 9.60 1.28
N GLU A 17 3.65 9.96 0.77
CA GLU A 17 4.69 8.98 0.43
C GLU A 17 5.03 8.08 1.62
N ASN A 18 5.26 8.65 2.80
CA ASN A 18 5.60 7.86 3.98
C ASN A 18 4.40 7.04 4.49
N ARG A 19 3.19 7.63 4.47
CA ARG A 19 1.94 6.94 4.82
C ARG A 19 1.74 5.68 3.96
N PHE A 20 1.79 5.82 2.64
CA PHE A 20 1.57 4.70 1.72
C PHE A 20 2.73 3.71 1.70
N ALA A 21 3.97 4.16 1.95
CA ALA A 21 5.11 3.26 2.14
C ALA A 21 4.91 2.35 3.37
N LEU A 22 4.42 2.91 4.48
CA LEU A 22 4.09 2.13 5.67
C LEU A 22 2.90 1.20 5.45
N TRP A 23 1.87 1.62 4.71
CA TRP A 23 0.77 0.74 4.34
C TRP A 23 1.25 -0.44 3.51
N LEU A 24 2.10 -0.20 2.49
CA LEU A 24 2.67 -1.27 1.68
C LEU A 24 3.49 -2.24 2.54
N GLU A 25 4.27 -1.74 3.49
CA GLU A 25 5.05 -2.58 4.41
C GLU A 25 4.15 -3.46 5.28
N VAL A 26 3.10 -2.87 5.89
CA VAL A 26 2.14 -3.60 6.73
C VAL A 26 1.39 -4.66 5.92
N GLU A 27 0.87 -4.29 4.75
CA GLU A 27 0.15 -5.19 3.85
C GLU A 27 1.02 -6.35 3.37
N THR A 28 2.28 -6.05 3.01
CA THR A 28 3.21 -7.09 2.56
C THR A 28 3.57 -8.03 3.70
N THR A 29 3.80 -7.51 4.91
CA THR A 29 4.07 -8.32 6.10
C THR A 29 2.87 -9.20 6.48
N ALA A 30 1.65 -8.66 6.39
CA ALA A 30 0.43 -9.43 6.62
C ALA A 30 0.31 -10.57 5.60
N LEU A 31 0.60 -10.30 4.32
CA LEU A 31 0.57 -11.28 3.25
C LEU A 31 1.66 -12.37 3.40
N GLU A 32 2.84 -12.03 3.93
CA GLU A 32 3.90 -13.00 4.29
C GLU A 32 3.37 -14.02 5.30
N VAL A 33 2.78 -13.56 6.40
CA VAL A 33 2.20 -14.44 7.43
C VAL A 33 1.01 -15.22 6.90
N MET A 34 0.17 -14.62 6.05
CA MET A 34 -0.93 -15.35 5.40
C MET A 34 -0.41 -16.48 4.49
N ALA A 35 0.69 -16.28 3.78
CA ALA A 35 1.30 -17.32 2.96
C ALA A 35 1.87 -18.46 3.82
N GLU A 36 2.54 -18.14 4.93
CA GLU A 36 3.03 -19.13 5.91
C GLU A 36 1.90 -19.99 6.50
N LEU A 37 0.74 -19.37 6.74
CA LEU A 37 -0.45 -20.05 7.25
C LEU A 37 -1.25 -20.80 6.17
N GLY A 38 -0.81 -20.78 4.90
CA GLY A 38 -1.51 -21.40 3.78
C GLY A 38 -2.81 -20.70 3.38
N LEU A 39 -3.00 -19.46 3.84
CA LEU A 39 -4.15 -18.62 3.49
C LEU A 39 -3.95 -17.88 2.15
N ALA A 40 -2.71 -17.68 1.72
CA ALA A 40 -2.36 -17.11 0.42
C ALA A 40 -1.34 -18.01 -0.30
N PRO A 41 -1.20 -17.91 -1.63
CA PRO A 41 -0.17 -18.64 -2.37
C PRO A 41 1.26 -18.30 -1.89
N GLU A 42 2.15 -19.30 -1.82
CA GLU A 42 3.53 -19.20 -1.30
C GLU A 42 4.45 -18.23 -2.08
N GLY A 43 3.97 -17.63 -3.17
CA GLY A 43 4.68 -16.61 -3.96
C GLY A 43 4.06 -15.20 -3.93
N SER A 44 2.88 -15.03 -3.35
CA SER A 44 2.15 -13.75 -3.38
C SER A 44 2.93 -12.63 -2.67
N ALA A 45 3.42 -12.91 -1.45
CA ALA A 45 4.21 -11.93 -0.71
C ALA A 45 5.52 -11.56 -1.44
N ARG A 46 6.22 -12.54 -2.01
CA ARG A 46 7.44 -12.29 -2.80
C ARG A 46 7.16 -11.39 -4.00
N ALA A 47 6.07 -11.64 -4.72
CA ALA A 47 5.66 -10.81 -5.86
C ALA A 47 5.43 -9.34 -5.43
N VAL A 48 4.79 -9.12 -4.28
CA VAL A 48 4.57 -7.77 -3.73
C VAL A 48 5.88 -7.14 -3.25
N ARG A 49 6.81 -7.88 -2.62
CA ARG A 49 8.13 -7.35 -2.27
C ARG A 49 8.95 -6.91 -3.48
N GLU A 50 8.88 -7.68 -4.58
CA GLU A 50 9.69 -7.43 -5.79
C GLU A 50 9.10 -6.35 -6.71
N ARG A 51 7.77 -6.30 -6.85
CA ARG A 51 7.08 -5.43 -7.81
C ARG A 51 6.14 -4.42 -7.18
N GLY A 52 5.85 -4.57 -5.89
CA GLY A 52 5.00 -3.67 -5.14
C GLY A 52 5.59 -2.27 -5.11
N GLY A 53 4.69 -1.30 -5.07
CA GLY A 53 5.00 0.11 -5.12
C GLY A 53 3.75 0.89 -5.44
N PHE A 54 3.85 2.20 -5.41
CA PHE A 54 2.73 3.08 -5.66
C PHE A 54 3.22 4.40 -6.25
N ASP A 55 2.26 5.20 -6.68
CA ASP A 55 2.45 6.61 -7.05
C ASP A 55 1.33 7.41 -6.37
N VAL A 56 1.69 8.47 -5.65
CA VAL A 56 0.72 9.24 -4.85
C VAL A 56 -0.28 9.95 -5.75
N GLU A 57 0.14 10.45 -6.92
CA GLU A 57 -0.77 11.08 -7.87
C GLU A 57 -1.77 10.07 -8.41
N ARG A 58 -1.32 8.85 -8.75
CA ARG A 58 -2.19 7.76 -9.20
C ARG A 58 -3.20 7.32 -8.14
N ILE A 59 -2.79 7.24 -6.86
CA ILE A 59 -3.72 6.94 -5.76
C ILE A 59 -4.80 8.03 -5.69
N ASN A 60 -4.40 9.30 -5.74
CA ASN A 60 -5.34 10.43 -5.69
C ASN A 60 -6.29 10.45 -6.91
N GLU A 61 -5.85 9.99 -8.08
CA GLU A 61 -6.73 9.82 -9.24
C GLU A 61 -7.81 8.75 -9.00
N ILE A 62 -7.40 7.57 -8.52
CA ILE A 62 -8.33 6.46 -8.25
C ILE A 62 -9.28 6.85 -7.11
N GLU A 63 -8.78 7.52 -6.06
CA GLU A 63 -9.60 7.99 -4.93
C GLU A 63 -10.74 8.91 -5.37
N ARG A 64 -10.52 9.78 -6.37
CA ARG A 64 -11.60 10.62 -6.92
C ARG A 64 -12.72 9.82 -7.59
N GLU A 65 -12.45 8.59 -8.01
CA GLU A 65 -13.43 7.69 -8.62
C GLU A 65 -14.13 6.81 -7.60
N VAL A 66 -13.40 6.32 -6.59
CA VAL A 66 -13.91 5.33 -5.61
C VAL A 66 -14.30 5.93 -4.26
N ASP A 67 -13.96 7.20 -4.00
CA ASP A 67 -14.22 7.94 -2.76
C ASP A 67 -13.71 7.21 -1.48
N HIS A 68 -12.58 6.48 -1.64
CA HIS A 68 -11.98 5.69 -0.56
C HIS A 68 -10.48 5.47 -0.79
N ASP A 69 -9.65 6.00 0.12
CA ASP A 69 -8.19 6.01 0.02
C ASP A 69 -7.53 4.62 0.10
N VAL A 70 -7.98 3.74 1.01
CA VAL A 70 -7.47 2.36 1.10
C VAL A 70 -7.74 1.57 -0.18
N ILE A 71 -8.96 1.66 -0.74
CA ILE A 71 -9.29 1.00 -2.02
C ILE A 71 -8.39 1.57 -3.13
N ALA A 72 -8.24 2.89 -3.20
CA ALA A 72 -7.40 3.54 -4.19
C ALA A 72 -5.93 3.10 -4.10
N PHE A 73 -5.38 3.02 -2.88
CA PHE A 73 -4.05 2.49 -2.63
C PHE A 73 -3.89 1.03 -3.09
N LEU A 74 -4.80 0.14 -2.69
CA LEU A 74 -4.75 -1.27 -3.06
C LEU A 74 -4.87 -1.48 -4.56
N THR A 75 -5.75 -0.72 -5.23
CA THR A 75 -5.87 -0.72 -6.69
C THR A 75 -4.56 -0.28 -7.34
N CYS A 76 -3.93 0.80 -6.87
CA CYS A 76 -2.66 1.28 -7.41
C CYS A 76 -1.54 0.23 -7.27
N VAL A 77 -1.43 -0.45 -6.13
CA VAL A 77 -0.45 -1.52 -5.93
C VAL A 77 -0.75 -2.72 -6.84
N ALA A 78 -2.02 -3.11 -6.95
CA ALA A 78 -2.45 -4.23 -7.78
C ALA A 78 -2.20 -3.99 -9.29
N GLU A 79 -2.33 -2.75 -9.78
CA GLU A 79 -1.98 -2.37 -11.15
C GLU A 79 -0.52 -2.71 -11.51
N ARG A 80 0.39 -2.64 -10.54
CA ARG A 80 1.82 -2.94 -10.73
C ARG A 80 2.17 -4.41 -10.55
N VAL A 81 1.61 -5.05 -9.51
CA VAL A 81 1.97 -6.42 -9.15
C VAL A 81 1.25 -7.45 -10.02
N GLY A 82 -0.01 -7.19 -10.37
CA GLY A 82 -0.88 -8.10 -11.12
C GLY A 82 -1.65 -9.08 -10.21
N PRO A 83 -2.07 -10.24 -10.73
CA PRO A 83 -2.94 -11.19 -10.04
C PRO A 83 -2.42 -11.69 -8.68
N GLU A 84 -1.10 -11.68 -8.46
CA GLU A 84 -0.50 -12.08 -7.18
C GLU A 84 -0.86 -11.16 -6.01
N ALA A 85 -1.30 -9.91 -6.27
CA ALA A 85 -1.78 -8.96 -5.26
C ALA A 85 -3.23 -9.21 -4.80
N SER A 86 -3.93 -10.20 -5.36
CA SER A 86 -5.34 -10.51 -5.05
C SER A 86 -5.65 -10.81 -3.57
N HIS A 87 -4.62 -11.11 -2.76
CA HIS A 87 -4.75 -11.42 -1.34
C HIS A 87 -4.30 -10.27 -0.43
N LEU A 88 -3.88 -9.13 -0.99
CA LEU A 88 -3.64 -7.92 -0.20
C LEU A 88 -4.93 -7.52 0.52
N HIS A 89 -4.79 -7.04 1.76
CA HIS A 89 -5.86 -6.60 2.64
C HIS A 89 -6.92 -7.66 2.97
N ARG A 90 -6.66 -8.95 2.68
CA ARG A 90 -7.65 -10.01 2.86
C ARG A 90 -7.97 -10.22 4.34
N GLY A 91 -9.21 -9.90 4.72
CA GLY A 91 -9.68 -10.04 6.11
C GLY A 91 -9.22 -8.92 7.03
N MET A 92 -8.68 -7.84 6.47
CA MET A 92 -8.33 -6.60 7.16
C MET A 92 -9.45 -5.56 6.98
N THR A 93 -9.29 -4.39 7.61
CA THR A 93 -10.22 -3.25 7.56
C THR A 93 -9.47 -1.94 7.50
#